data_AF-A0A3B3TAV1-F1
#
_entry.id   AF-A0A3B3TAV1-F1
#
_cell.length_a   1.000
_cell.length_b   1.000
_cell.length_c   1.000
_cell.angle_alpha   90.00
_cell.angle_beta   90.00
_cell.angle_gamma   90.00
#
_symmetry.space_group_name_H-M   'P 1'
#
loop_
_entity.id
_entity.type
_entity.pdbx_description
1 polymer ?
#
loop_
_entity_poly.entity_id
_entity_poly.type
_entity_poly.pdbx_seq_one_letter_code
_entity_poly.pdbx_strand_id
1 'polypeptide(L)'
;MAFAPPAPSPTVVDQTTLMKKYLQFVAALTDNNTPDETKLKMMQEVSENFENVTSSPQYSTFLEHIIPRFLTFLQDGEVQFLQEKPAQQLRKLVLEIIHRIPTNEHLRPHTKNILSVMFRFLEIENEENVLICLRIIIELHKQFRPPITQEIHHFLDFVKQIYKDLPKVVARYFENPQVIAENTVPLPEMVGMITSVVVKTAPEREDSETRTHTIIPRGSLSLKVLAELPIIVVLMYQLYKLNIHNVVSEFVPLIMTTIMLQVSAQAR
;
A
#
# COMPACT_ATOMS: atom_id res chain seq x y z
N MET A 1 11.95 -43.29 -38.32
CA MET A 1 12.74 -42.10 -37.96
C MET A 1 12.02 -41.39 -36.84
N ALA A 2 12.61 -41.34 -35.65
CA ALA A 2 12.05 -40.60 -34.52
C ALA A 2 12.32 -39.11 -34.73
N PHE A 3 11.28 -38.29 -34.80
CA PHE A 3 11.39 -36.83 -34.77
C PHE A 3 11.90 -36.43 -33.39
N ALA A 4 13.17 -36.01 -33.30
CA ALA A 4 13.66 -35.32 -32.12
C ALA A 4 12.92 -33.96 -32.04
N PRO A 5 12.36 -33.59 -30.87
CA PRO A 5 11.74 -32.29 -30.72
C PRO A 5 12.78 -31.17 -30.96
N PRO A 6 12.38 -30.06 -31.58
CA PRO A 6 13.31 -28.95 -31.82
C PRO A 6 13.87 -28.44 -30.50
N ALA A 7 15.18 -28.24 -30.44
CA ALA A 7 15.84 -27.64 -29.29
C ALA A 7 15.28 -26.21 -29.07
N PRO A 8 15.00 -25.81 -27.83
CA PRO A 8 14.48 -24.48 -27.55
C PRO A 8 15.48 -23.40 -28.01
N SER A 9 14.97 -22.31 -28.57
CA SER A 9 15.79 -21.19 -29.03
C SER A 9 16.53 -20.53 -27.84
N PRO A 10 17.74 -19.98 -28.05
CA PRO A 10 18.59 -19.46 -26.98
C PRO A 10 17.91 -18.34 -26.17
N THR A 11 17.05 -17.53 -26.79
CA THR A 11 16.22 -16.50 -26.13
C THR A 11 15.17 -17.07 -25.17
N VAL A 12 14.63 -18.27 -25.46
CA VAL A 12 13.63 -18.94 -24.60
C VAL A 12 14.29 -19.61 -23.38
N VAL A 13 15.52 -20.10 -23.55
CA VAL A 13 16.32 -20.68 -22.46
C VAL A 13 16.73 -19.62 -21.44
N ASP A 14 17.06 -18.42 -21.91
CA ASP A 14 17.43 -17.28 -21.06
C ASP A 14 16.24 -16.77 -20.22
N GLN A 15 15.07 -16.59 -20.85
CA GLN A 15 13.84 -16.22 -20.13
C GLN A 15 13.43 -17.25 -19.07
N THR A 16 13.54 -18.55 -19.37
CA THR A 16 13.17 -19.60 -18.40
C THR A 16 14.08 -19.57 -17.16
N THR A 17 15.36 -19.27 -17.35
CA THR A 17 16.33 -19.15 -16.24
C THR A 17 16.03 -17.92 -15.40
N LEU A 18 15.70 -16.79 -16.05
CA LEU A 18 15.29 -15.56 -15.40
C LEU A 18 14.03 -15.76 -14.54
N MET A 19 13.00 -16.43 -15.07
CA MET A 19 11.76 -16.71 -14.34
C MET A 19 12.01 -17.56 -13.09
N LYS A 20 12.89 -18.58 -13.19
CA LYS A 20 13.30 -19.39 -12.03
C LYS A 20 14.01 -18.55 -10.97
N LYS A 21 14.92 -17.65 -11.39
CA LYS A 21 15.60 -16.72 -10.48
C LYS A 21 14.60 -15.85 -9.72
N TYR A 22 13.63 -15.26 -10.42
CA TYR A 22 12.62 -14.42 -9.77
C TYR A 22 11.68 -15.20 -8.84
N LEU A 23 11.30 -16.42 -9.18
CA LEU A 23 10.55 -17.27 -8.26
C LEU A 23 11.32 -17.56 -6.97
N GLN A 24 12.64 -17.74 -7.05
CA GLN A 24 13.50 -17.89 -5.86
C GLN A 24 13.57 -16.60 -5.03
N PHE A 25 13.69 -15.44 -5.69
CA PHE A 25 13.69 -14.15 -5.01
C PHE A 25 12.37 -13.88 -4.28
N VAL A 26 11.24 -14.16 -4.92
CA VAL A 26 9.92 -14.04 -4.28
C VAL A 26 9.77 -15.06 -3.16
N ALA A 27 10.37 -16.25 -3.29
CA ALA A 27 10.37 -17.22 -2.21
C ALA A 27 11.13 -16.78 -0.95
N ALA A 28 12.20 -15.99 -1.13
CA ALA A 28 12.97 -15.43 -0.03
C ALA A 28 12.18 -14.40 0.79
N LEU A 29 11.11 -13.78 0.27
CA LEU A 29 10.29 -12.82 1.03
C LEU A 29 9.74 -13.40 2.33
N THR A 30 9.30 -14.65 2.28
CA THR A 30 8.71 -15.38 3.41
C THR A 30 9.76 -16.15 4.23
N ASP A 31 11.05 -16.02 3.92
CA ASP A 31 12.12 -16.60 4.72
C ASP A 31 12.56 -15.64 5.83
N ASN A 32 12.43 -16.08 7.09
CA ASN A 32 12.79 -15.30 8.26
C ASN A 32 14.31 -15.18 8.46
N ASN A 33 15.10 -16.01 7.79
CA ASN A 33 16.57 -15.97 7.89
C ASN A 33 17.20 -14.95 6.94
N THR A 34 16.46 -14.49 5.93
CA THR A 34 16.96 -13.51 4.97
C THR A 34 16.71 -12.08 5.49
N PRO A 35 17.75 -11.24 5.62
CA PRO A 35 17.58 -9.84 6.05
C PRO A 35 16.73 -9.01 5.09
N ASP A 36 15.99 -8.03 5.60
CA ASP A 36 15.11 -7.18 4.79
C ASP A 36 15.86 -6.38 3.72
N GLU A 37 17.10 -5.94 3.98
CA GLU A 37 17.94 -5.29 2.97
C GLU A 37 18.24 -6.21 1.78
N THR A 38 18.46 -7.49 2.04
CA THR A 38 18.70 -8.49 0.99
C THR A 38 17.42 -8.75 0.20
N LYS A 39 16.29 -8.92 0.88
CA LYS A 39 14.96 -9.06 0.24
C LYS A 39 14.63 -7.84 -0.62
N LEU A 40 14.93 -6.63 -0.13
CA LEU A 40 14.73 -5.37 -0.84
C LEU A 40 15.51 -5.35 -2.15
N LYS A 41 16.81 -5.66 -2.12
CA LYS A 41 17.63 -5.75 -3.34
C LYS A 41 17.10 -6.77 -4.33
N MET A 42 16.68 -7.93 -3.86
CA MET A 42 16.08 -8.97 -4.71
C MET A 42 14.79 -8.48 -5.38
N MET A 43 13.90 -7.81 -4.64
CA MET A 43 12.65 -7.28 -5.19
C MET A 43 12.86 -6.07 -6.10
N GLN A 44 13.89 -5.26 -5.86
CA GLN A 44 14.27 -4.18 -6.78
C GLN A 44 14.64 -4.77 -8.15
N GLU A 45 15.42 -5.84 -8.18
CA GLU A 45 15.76 -6.53 -9.43
C GLU A 45 14.52 -7.08 -10.15
N VAL A 46 13.58 -7.69 -9.42
CA VAL A 46 12.29 -8.15 -9.99
C VAL A 46 11.49 -6.98 -10.56
N SER A 47 11.42 -5.87 -9.84
CA SER A 47 10.67 -4.67 -10.22
C SER A 47 11.25 -4.00 -11.48
N GLU A 48 12.57 -3.83 -11.54
CA GLU A 48 13.26 -3.22 -12.69
C GLU A 48 13.05 -4.03 -13.97
N ASN A 49 13.02 -5.35 -13.85
CA ASN A 49 12.90 -6.28 -14.97
C ASN A 49 11.47 -6.83 -15.16
N PHE A 50 10.47 -6.21 -14.53
CA PHE A 50 9.12 -6.76 -14.50
C PHE A 50 8.47 -6.86 -15.89
N GLU A 51 8.86 -5.99 -16.83
CA GLU A 51 8.38 -6.05 -18.22
C GLU A 51 8.75 -7.37 -18.92
N ASN A 52 9.94 -7.91 -18.64
CA ASN A 52 10.39 -9.21 -19.16
C ASN A 52 9.53 -10.36 -18.63
N VAL A 53 8.99 -10.22 -17.42
CA VAL A 53 8.05 -11.18 -16.82
C VAL A 53 6.70 -11.11 -17.53
N THR A 54 6.17 -9.90 -17.74
CA THR A 54 4.84 -9.70 -18.34
C THR A 54 4.76 -10.12 -19.81
N SER A 55 5.90 -10.12 -20.52
CA SER A 55 6.00 -10.59 -21.91
C SER A 55 6.30 -12.09 -22.04
N SER A 56 6.55 -12.78 -20.92
CA SER A 56 6.88 -14.20 -20.92
C SER A 56 5.65 -15.10 -21.17
N PRO A 57 5.77 -16.18 -21.96
CA PRO A 57 4.73 -17.20 -22.05
C PRO A 57 4.38 -17.87 -20.71
N GLN A 58 5.28 -17.80 -19.72
CA GLN A 58 5.10 -18.37 -18.38
C GLN A 58 4.41 -17.41 -17.40
N TYR A 59 4.01 -16.22 -17.87
CA TYR A 59 3.45 -15.16 -17.02
C TYR A 59 2.27 -15.63 -16.15
N SER A 60 1.31 -16.37 -16.72
CA SER A 60 0.16 -16.88 -15.97
C SER A 60 0.59 -17.75 -14.78
N THR A 61 1.44 -18.74 -15.04
CA THR A 61 1.98 -19.63 -14.00
C THR A 61 2.83 -18.85 -13.00
N PHE A 62 3.56 -17.83 -13.43
CA PHE A 62 4.33 -16.99 -12.53
C PHE A 62 3.41 -16.26 -11.54
N LEU A 63 2.32 -15.65 -12.01
CA LEU A 63 1.33 -14.99 -11.14
C LEU A 63 0.76 -15.92 -10.08
N GLU A 64 0.44 -17.17 -10.45
CA GLU A 64 -0.07 -18.19 -9.53
C GLU A 64 0.86 -18.43 -8.34
N HIS A 65 2.17 -18.30 -8.54
CA HIS A 65 3.18 -18.53 -7.50
C HIS A 65 3.51 -17.25 -6.72
N ILE A 66 3.58 -16.10 -7.38
CA ILE A 66 4.07 -14.87 -6.75
C ILE A 66 3.00 -14.13 -5.96
N ILE A 67 1.74 -14.09 -6.43
CA ILE A 67 0.68 -13.33 -5.77
C ILE A 67 0.43 -13.86 -4.36
N PRO A 68 0.25 -15.18 -4.12
CA PRO A 68 0.08 -15.69 -2.77
C PRO A 68 1.24 -15.32 -1.85
N ARG A 69 2.49 -15.39 -2.33
CA ARG A 69 3.68 -15.04 -1.53
C ARG A 69 3.76 -13.56 -1.20
N PHE A 70 3.44 -12.68 -2.16
CA PHE A 70 3.35 -11.25 -1.91
C PHE A 70 2.28 -10.94 -0.87
N LEU A 71 1.09 -11.53 -1.00
CA LEU A 71 0.01 -11.33 -0.04
C LEU A 71 0.39 -11.88 1.34
N THR A 72 0.96 -13.07 1.46
CA THR A 72 1.46 -13.62 2.74
C THR A 72 2.51 -12.72 3.38
N PHE A 73 3.53 -12.31 2.64
CA PHE A 73 4.57 -11.39 3.14
C PHE A 73 3.96 -10.08 3.67
N LEU A 74 3.05 -9.47 2.91
CA LEU A 74 2.38 -8.25 3.31
C LEU A 74 1.46 -8.48 4.52
N GLN A 75 0.76 -9.62 4.58
CA GLN A 75 -0.23 -9.87 5.62
C GLN A 75 0.38 -10.25 6.98
N ASP A 76 1.48 -10.99 6.97
CA ASP A 76 2.15 -11.51 8.17
C ASP A 76 3.25 -10.57 8.67
N GLY A 77 3.80 -9.72 7.79
CA GLY A 77 4.81 -8.74 8.15
C GLY A 77 4.26 -7.57 8.97
N GLU A 78 5.08 -7.04 9.87
CA GLU A 78 4.73 -5.87 10.69
C GLU A 78 4.64 -4.58 9.85
N VAL A 79 3.62 -3.77 10.11
CA VAL A 79 3.49 -2.44 9.50
C VAL A 79 4.63 -1.54 9.96
N GLN A 80 5.24 -0.82 9.03
CA GLN A 80 6.35 0.08 9.31
C GLN A 80 5.94 1.52 9.04
N PHE A 81 6.48 2.44 9.84
CA PHE A 81 6.16 3.87 9.75
C PHE A 81 7.41 4.74 9.64
N LEU A 82 8.60 4.15 9.61
CA LEU A 82 9.87 4.84 9.40
C LEU A 82 10.30 4.65 7.96
N GLN A 83 10.41 5.75 7.22
CA GLN A 83 10.67 5.74 5.77
C GLN A 83 12.03 5.11 5.43
N GLU A 84 13.02 5.28 6.31
CA GLU A 84 14.38 4.77 6.12
C GLU A 84 14.50 3.26 6.37
N LYS A 85 13.51 2.62 7.00
CA LYS A 85 13.60 1.18 7.31
C LYS A 85 13.51 0.35 6.02
N PRO A 86 14.44 -0.61 5.79
CA PRO A 86 14.38 -1.52 4.65
C PRO A 86 13.06 -2.29 4.57
N ALA A 87 12.49 -2.68 5.71
CA ALA A 87 11.18 -3.32 5.78
C ALA A 87 10.05 -2.45 5.21
N GLN A 88 10.03 -1.14 5.48
CA GLN A 88 9.04 -0.21 4.90
C GLN A 88 9.22 -0.11 3.39
N GLN A 89 10.45 0.09 2.92
CA GLN A 89 10.78 0.20 1.50
C GLN A 89 10.40 -1.07 0.74
N LEU A 90 10.64 -2.24 1.35
CA LEU A 90 10.27 -3.53 0.78
C LEU A 90 8.75 -3.71 0.71
N ARG A 91 8.00 -3.39 1.77
CA ARG A 91 6.52 -3.44 1.77
C ARG A 91 5.93 -2.56 0.67
N LYS A 92 6.40 -1.32 0.58
CA LYS A 92 6.00 -0.36 -0.46
C LYS A 92 6.30 -0.91 -1.86
N LEU A 93 7.51 -1.41 -2.08
CA LEU A 93 7.93 -1.97 -3.37
C LEU A 93 7.06 -3.17 -3.80
N VAL A 94 6.71 -4.07 -2.88
CA VAL A 94 5.83 -5.21 -3.20
C VAL A 94 4.43 -4.72 -3.61
N LEU A 95 3.88 -3.70 -2.94
CA LEU A 95 2.62 -3.07 -3.34
C LEU A 95 2.73 -2.41 -4.73
N GLU A 96 3.83 -1.72 -5.01
CA GLU A 96 4.08 -1.11 -6.33
C GLU A 96 4.20 -2.17 -7.43
N ILE A 97 4.84 -3.32 -7.17
CA ILE A 97 4.90 -4.43 -8.12
C ILE A 97 3.49 -4.97 -8.36
N ILE A 98 2.68 -5.19 -7.31
CA ILE A 98 1.27 -5.62 -7.46
C ILE A 98 0.48 -4.64 -8.33
N HIS A 99 0.66 -3.34 -8.09
CA HIS A 99 0.00 -2.30 -8.88
C HIS A 99 0.44 -2.27 -10.36
N ARG A 100 1.68 -2.70 -10.65
CA ARG A 100 2.21 -2.79 -12.02
C ARG A 100 1.76 -4.05 -12.77
N ILE A 101 1.11 -5.02 -12.11
CA ILE A 101 0.63 -6.24 -12.77
C ILE A 101 -0.47 -5.87 -13.80
N PRO A 102 -0.31 -6.22 -15.09
CA PRO A 102 -1.34 -6.00 -16.09
C PRO A 102 -2.70 -6.58 -15.68
N THR A 103 -3.75 -5.76 -15.75
CA THR A 103 -5.14 -6.13 -15.41
C THR A 103 -5.82 -6.92 -16.54
N ASN A 104 -5.23 -8.05 -16.89
CA ASN A 104 -5.70 -8.98 -17.93
C ASN A 104 -6.38 -10.22 -17.32
N GLU A 105 -6.82 -11.15 -18.17
CA GLU A 105 -7.50 -12.38 -17.75
C GLU A 105 -6.66 -13.29 -16.86
N HIS A 106 -5.32 -13.22 -16.93
CA HIS A 106 -4.45 -13.99 -16.04
C HIS A 106 -4.48 -13.48 -14.60
N LEU A 107 -4.76 -12.19 -14.39
CA LEU A 107 -4.88 -11.61 -13.05
C LEU A 107 -6.26 -11.87 -12.42
N ARG A 108 -7.31 -12.02 -13.25
CA ARG A 108 -8.71 -12.16 -12.81
C ARG A 108 -8.93 -13.18 -11.68
N PRO A 109 -8.31 -14.38 -11.67
CA PRO A 109 -8.49 -15.35 -10.59
C PRO A 109 -7.99 -14.87 -9.22
N HIS A 110 -7.05 -13.92 -9.20
CA HIS A 110 -6.41 -13.42 -8.00
C HIS A 110 -7.07 -12.15 -7.43
N THR A 111 -7.91 -11.48 -8.23
CA THR A 111 -8.53 -10.17 -7.92
C THR A 111 -9.20 -10.17 -6.54
N LYS A 112 -9.96 -11.22 -6.19
CA LYS A 112 -10.66 -11.31 -4.90
C LYS A 112 -9.68 -11.24 -3.72
N ASN A 113 -8.59 -12.00 -3.78
CA ASN A 113 -7.61 -12.08 -2.70
C ASN A 113 -6.82 -10.77 -2.58
N ILE A 114 -6.44 -10.18 -3.72
CA ILE A 114 -5.76 -8.87 -3.73
C ILE A 114 -6.66 -7.82 -3.09
N LEU A 115 -7.92 -7.68 -3.55
CA LEU A 115 -8.85 -6.69 -3.01
C LEU A 115 -9.11 -6.87 -1.51
N SER A 116 -9.26 -8.10 -1.03
CA SER A 116 -9.46 -8.38 0.39
C SER A 116 -8.30 -7.81 1.24
N VAL A 117 -7.06 -8.01 0.80
CA VAL A 117 -5.88 -7.45 1.48
C VAL A 117 -5.81 -5.93 1.34
N MET A 118 -6.05 -5.38 0.15
CA MET A 118 -5.98 -3.93 -0.08
C MET A 118 -7.01 -3.16 0.78
N PHE A 119 -8.24 -3.66 0.92
CA PHE A 119 -9.24 -3.02 1.79
C PHE A 119 -8.81 -3.04 3.25
N ARG A 120 -8.29 -4.17 3.74
CA ARG A 120 -7.76 -4.27 5.12
C ARG A 120 -6.65 -3.26 5.39
N PHE A 121 -5.79 -3.02 4.41
CA PHE A 121 -4.63 -2.13 4.56
C PHE A 121 -4.99 -0.66 4.69
N LEU A 122 -6.16 -0.23 4.22
CA LEU A 122 -6.61 1.16 4.38
C LEU A 122 -6.68 1.60 5.86
N GLU A 123 -6.90 0.67 6.79
CA GLU A 123 -7.05 0.96 8.22
C GLU A 123 -5.74 0.93 9.01
N ILE A 124 -4.76 0.15 8.55
CA ILE A 124 -3.58 -0.20 9.36
C ILE A 124 -2.25 0.28 8.76
N GLU A 125 -2.17 0.49 7.44
CA GLU A 125 -0.93 0.89 6.79
C GLU A 125 -0.63 2.39 6.93
N ASN A 126 0.61 2.77 6.63
CA ASN A 126 1.04 4.16 6.55
C ASN A 126 0.53 4.85 5.26
N GLU A 127 0.61 6.19 5.24
CA GLU A 127 0.17 7.04 4.12
C GLU A 127 0.65 6.55 2.74
N GLU A 128 1.94 6.23 2.57
CA GLU A 128 2.49 5.86 1.27
C GLU A 128 1.89 4.55 0.74
N ASN A 129 1.79 3.55 1.62
CA ASN A 129 1.28 2.22 1.28
C ASN A 129 -0.23 2.27 1.00
N VAL A 130 -1.00 3.04 1.79
CA VAL A 130 -2.45 3.23 1.58
C VAL A 130 -2.74 3.87 0.24
N LEU A 131 -1.97 4.88 -0.18
CA LEU A 131 -2.15 5.52 -1.49
C LEU A 131 -1.98 4.54 -2.65
N ILE A 132 -1.06 3.58 -2.54
CA ILE A 132 -0.90 2.51 -3.54
C ILE A 132 -2.10 1.54 -3.49
N CYS A 133 -2.54 1.14 -2.28
CA CYS A 133 -3.70 0.27 -2.10
C CYS A 133 -4.96 0.86 -2.75
N LEU A 134 -5.21 2.16 -2.58
CA LEU A 134 -6.33 2.86 -3.21
C LEU A 134 -6.28 2.78 -4.75
N ARG A 135 -5.09 2.96 -5.34
CA ARG A 135 -4.91 2.83 -6.80
C ARG A 135 -5.18 1.41 -7.30
N ILE A 136 -4.68 0.40 -6.58
CA ILE A 136 -4.96 -1.01 -6.90
C ILE A 136 -6.46 -1.29 -6.83
N ILE A 137 -7.14 -0.82 -5.78
CA ILE A 137 -8.59 -0.97 -5.62
C ILE A 137 -9.32 -0.34 -6.81
N ILE A 138 -8.99 0.90 -7.18
CA ILE A 138 -9.61 1.61 -8.31
C ILE A 138 -9.45 0.81 -9.60
N GLU A 139 -8.22 0.41 -9.92
CA GLU A 139 -7.91 -0.22 -11.21
C GLU A 139 -8.60 -1.59 -11.35
N LEU A 140 -8.55 -2.42 -10.31
CA LEU A 140 -9.22 -3.74 -10.32
C LEU A 140 -10.74 -3.62 -10.41
N HIS A 141 -11.35 -2.64 -9.75
CA HIS A 141 -12.81 -2.43 -9.83
C HIS A 141 -13.24 -1.88 -11.18
N LYS A 142 -12.46 -0.96 -11.77
CA LYS A 142 -12.72 -0.43 -13.12
C LYS A 142 -12.66 -1.54 -14.17
N GLN A 143 -11.63 -2.38 -14.11
CA GLN A 143 -11.39 -3.41 -15.11
C GLN A 143 -12.33 -4.61 -14.96
N PHE A 144 -12.40 -5.19 -13.75
CA PHE A 144 -13.05 -6.49 -13.56
C PHE A 144 -14.49 -6.38 -13.09
N ARG A 145 -14.90 -5.22 -12.53
CA ARG A 145 -16.23 -4.99 -11.95
C ARG A 145 -16.70 -6.17 -11.08
N PRO A 146 -15.93 -6.53 -10.03
CA PRO A 146 -16.26 -7.67 -9.19
C PRO A 146 -17.66 -7.52 -8.56
N PRO A 147 -18.31 -8.60 -8.13
CA PRO A 147 -19.57 -8.49 -7.39
C PRO A 147 -19.34 -7.73 -6.06
N ILE A 148 -20.41 -7.15 -5.52
CA ILE A 148 -20.34 -6.51 -4.21
C ILE A 148 -19.97 -7.52 -3.12
N THR A 149 -19.15 -7.09 -2.16
CA THR A 149 -18.71 -7.91 -1.02
C THR A 149 -18.85 -7.15 0.29
N GLN A 150 -18.72 -7.86 1.42
CA GLN A 150 -18.79 -7.26 2.75
C GLN A 150 -17.65 -6.25 3.00
N GLU A 151 -16.48 -6.46 2.40
CA GLU A 151 -15.35 -5.54 2.48
C GLU A 151 -15.68 -4.15 1.93
N ILE A 152 -16.54 -4.06 0.91
CA ILE A 152 -16.99 -2.76 0.38
C ILE A 152 -17.88 -2.04 1.40
N HIS A 153 -18.76 -2.76 2.10
CA HIS A 153 -19.57 -2.17 3.17
C HIS A 153 -18.71 -1.69 4.33
N HIS A 154 -17.75 -2.50 4.79
CA HIS A 154 -16.80 -2.10 5.83
C HIS A 154 -15.97 -0.88 5.41
N PHE A 155 -15.51 -0.84 4.16
CA PHE A 155 -14.81 0.32 3.62
C PHE A 155 -15.66 1.59 3.70
N LEU A 156 -16.94 1.55 3.32
CA LEU A 156 -17.80 2.72 3.42
C LEU A 156 -17.99 3.17 4.87
N ASP A 157 -18.19 2.24 5.80
CA ASP A 157 -18.29 2.56 7.24
C ASP A 157 -16.99 3.18 7.77
N PHE A 158 -15.84 2.65 7.34
CA PHE A 158 -14.52 3.20 7.66
C PHE A 158 -14.36 4.63 7.14
N VAL A 159 -14.67 4.90 5.87
CA VAL A 159 -14.59 6.26 5.30
C VAL A 159 -15.52 7.23 6.03
N LYS A 160 -16.74 6.79 6.36
CA LYS A 160 -17.69 7.57 7.15
C LYS A 160 -17.11 7.92 8.52
N GLN A 161 -16.41 6.98 9.17
CA GLN A 161 -15.75 7.23 10.45
C GLN A 161 -14.62 8.25 10.33
N ILE A 162 -13.79 8.16 9.27
CA ILE A 162 -12.76 9.17 8.99
C ILE A 162 -13.37 10.58 8.89
N TYR A 163 -14.44 10.75 8.13
CA TYR A 163 -15.06 12.07 8.00
C TYR A 163 -15.67 12.59 9.31
N LYS A 164 -16.20 11.71 10.16
CA LYS A 164 -16.71 12.09 11.49
C LYS A 164 -15.60 12.56 12.42
N ASP A 165 -14.42 11.92 12.36
CA ASP A 165 -13.29 12.26 13.21
C ASP A 165 -12.42 13.39 12.65
N LEU A 166 -12.57 13.72 11.36
CA LEU A 166 -11.80 14.77 10.70
C LEU A 166 -11.74 16.12 11.44
N PRO A 167 -12.84 16.67 12.01
CA PRO A 167 -12.74 17.90 12.80
C PRO A 167 -11.75 17.78 13.97
N LYS A 168 -11.70 16.62 14.64
CA LYS A 168 -10.76 16.37 15.75
C LYS A 168 -9.33 16.26 15.24
N VAL A 169 -9.14 15.60 14.10
CA VAL A 169 -7.83 15.44 13.46
C VAL A 169 -7.27 16.80 13.06
N VAL A 170 -8.08 17.64 12.41
CA VAL A 170 -7.70 19.02 12.04
C VAL A 170 -7.39 19.85 13.28
N ALA A 171 -8.25 19.83 14.30
CA ALA A 171 -7.99 20.55 15.55
C ALA A 171 -6.69 20.08 16.25
N ARG A 172 -6.37 18.78 16.20
CA ARG A 172 -5.16 18.24 16.81
C ARG A 172 -3.87 18.66 16.08
N TYR A 173 -3.89 18.75 14.75
CA TYR A 173 -2.67 19.03 14.00
C TYR A 173 -2.42 20.50 13.74
N PHE A 174 -3.49 21.29 13.60
CA PHE A 174 -3.37 22.70 13.25
C PHE A 174 -3.62 23.62 14.45
N GLU A 175 -4.69 23.39 15.22
CA GLU A 175 -5.06 24.31 16.30
C GLU A 175 -4.33 23.99 17.62
N ASN A 176 -4.15 22.71 17.94
CA ASN A 176 -3.54 22.24 19.21
C ASN A 176 -2.48 21.17 18.94
N PRO A 177 -1.38 21.50 18.23
CA PRO A 177 -0.33 20.54 17.92
C PRO A 177 0.26 19.94 19.20
N GLN A 178 0.38 18.61 19.23
CA GLN A 178 1.00 17.94 20.37
C GLN A 178 2.49 18.24 20.42
N VAL A 179 2.97 18.54 21.63
CA VAL A 179 4.41 18.74 21.88
C VAL A 179 5.11 17.38 21.81
N ILE A 180 6.05 17.25 20.88
CA ILE A 180 6.92 16.08 20.76
C ILE A 180 8.06 16.27 21.74
N ALA A 181 8.30 15.29 22.61
CA ALA A 181 9.41 15.33 23.55
C ALA A 181 10.75 15.42 22.80
N GLU A 182 11.67 16.24 23.31
CA GLU A 182 13.00 16.35 22.72
C GLU A 182 13.68 14.98 22.65
N ASN A 183 14.45 14.76 21.59
CA ASN A 183 15.22 13.53 21.39
C ASN A 183 14.39 12.23 21.37
N THR A 184 13.13 12.29 20.93
CA THR A 184 12.27 11.11 20.78
C THR A 184 11.71 10.99 19.37
N VAL A 185 11.47 9.74 18.94
CA VAL A 185 10.74 9.45 17.70
C VAL A 185 9.25 9.43 18.05
N PRO A 186 8.43 10.34 17.51
CA PRO A 186 6.99 10.36 17.80
C PRO A 186 6.30 9.11 17.26
N LEU A 187 5.21 8.71 17.91
CA LEU A 187 4.37 7.64 17.40
C LEU A 187 3.67 8.08 16.10
N PRO A 188 3.39 7.15 15.16
CA PRO A 188 2.73 7.48 13.89
C PRO A 188 1.36 8.14 14.06
N GLU A 189 0.66 7.85 15.16
CA GLU A 189 -0.63 8.46 15.51
C GLU A 189 -0.49 9.91 15.97
N MET A 190 0.72 10.37 16.31
CA MET A 190 0.99 11.74 16.76
C MET A 190 1.22 12.71 15.60
N VAL A 191 1.50 12.20 14.41
CA VAL A 191 1.80 13.00 13.23
C VAL A 191 0.68 12.88 12.19
N GLY A 192 0.31 14.00 11.59
CA GLY A 192 -0.67 14.07 10.48
C GLY A 192 -0.05 14.17 9.09
N MET A 193 1.25 14.37 9.04
CA MET A 193 2.06 14.52 7.84
C MET A 193 3.44 13.90 8.07
N ILE A 194 4.15 13.64 6.97
CA ILE A 194 5.52 13.14 7.04
C ILE A 194 6.37 14.11 7.87
N THR A 195 6.99 13.61 8.94
CA THR A 195 7.70 14.43 9.92
C THR A 195 9.10 13.87 10.10
N SER A 196 10.13 14.72 9.91
CA SER A 196 11.52 14.35 10.17
C SER A 196 11.95 14.88 11.54
N VAL A 197 12.54 14.02 12.36
CA VAL A 197 13.10 14.38 13.66
C VAL A 197 14.57 13.96 13.73
N VAL A 198 15.37 14.72 14.48
CA VAL A 198 16.78 14.43 14.72
C VAL A 198 16.94 13.96 16.15
N VAL A 199 17.53 12.79 16.35
CA VAL A 199 17.71 12.14 17.65
C VAL A 199 19.19 11.85 17.88
N LYS A 200 19.74 12.36 18.99
CA LYS A 200 21.05 12.03 19.55
C LYS A 200 21.05 10.59 20.06
N THR A 201 22.09 9.84 19.70
CA THR A 201 22.33 8.48 20.18
C THR A 201 22.67 8.43 21.67
N ALA A 202 23.31 9.48 22.20
CA ALA A 202 23.62 9.68 23.62
C ALA A 202 23.19 11.11 24.04
N PRO A 203 21.92 11.31 24.46
CA PRO A 203 21.36 12.65 24.72
C PRO A 203 22.13 13.47 25.76
N GLU A 204 22.81 12.82 26.70
CA GLU A 204 23.60 13.48 27.76
C GLU A 204 24.94 14.05 27.27
N ARG A 205 25.41 13.71 26.06
CA ARG A 205 26.69 14.19 25.51
C ARG A 205 26.46 15.33 24.51
N GLU A 206 27.23 16.41 24.64
CA GLU A 206 27.20 17.53 23.69
C GLU A 206 27.65 17.09 22.29
N ASP A 207 28.72 16.30 22.20
CA ASP A 207 29.30 15.76 20.95
C ASP A 207 28.62 14.46 20.46
N SER A 208 27.38 14.18 20.88
CA SER A 208 26.69 12.96 20.46
C SER A 208 26.39 12.97 18.97
N GLU A 209 26.66 11.84 18.31
CA GLU A 209 26.13 11.58 16.97
C GLU A 209 24.61 11.70 16.94
N THR A 210 24.09 12.25 15.85
CA THR A 210 22.66 12.39 15.61
C THR A 210 22.22 11.48 14.47
N ARG A 211 20.97 11.03 14.54
CA ARG A 211 20.30 10.26 13.50
C ARG A 211 18.99 10.95 13.13
N THR A 212 18.73 11.05 11.84
CA THR A 212 17.46 11.56 11.32
C THR A 212 16.49 10.40 11.13
N HIS A 213 15.29 10.55 11.66
CA HIS A 213 14.18 9.62 11.49
C HIS A 213 13.05 10.31 10.75
N THR A 214 12.51 9.68 9.71
CA THR A 214 11.37 10.23 8.96
C THR A 214 10.14 9.37 9.19
N ILE A 215 9.19 9.91 9.95
CA ILE A 215 7.96 9.23 10.34
C ILE A 215 6.89 9.51 9.30
N ILE A 216 6.29 8.45 8.78
CA ILE A 216 5.13 8.47 7.89
C ILE A 216 3.88 8.30 8.75
N PRO A 217 2.86 9.17 8.63
CA PRO A 217 1.64 9.03 9.42
C PRO A 217 0.86 7.78 9.02
N ARG A 218 0.00 7.31 9.93
CA ARG A 218 -1.01 6.30 9.58
C ARG A 218 -1.93 6.84 8.49
N GLY A 219 -2.27 6.02 7.50
CA GLY A 219 -3.05 6.45 6.34
C GLY A 219 -4.42 7.04 6.72
N SER A 220 -5.08 6.50 7.75
CA SER A 220 -6.35 7.02 8.26
C SER A 220 -6.28 8.43 8.86
N LEU A 221 -5.08 8.92 9.16
CA LEU A 221 -4.82 10.26 9.72
C LEU A 221 -4.27 11.23 8.65
N SER A 222 -4.01 10.74 7.44
CA SER A 222 -3.42 11.53 6.36
C SER A 222 -4.47 12.31 5.59
N LEU A 223 -4.26 13.62 5.45
CA LEU A 223 -5.07 14.47 4.58
C LEU A 223 -4.91 14.11 3.09
N LYS A 224 -3.77 13.54 2.70
CA LYS A 224 -3.56 13.07 1.31
C LYS A 224 -4.42 11.86 1.00
N VAL A 225 -4.48 10.90 1.92
CA VAL A 225 -5.36 9.73 1.79
C VAL A 225 -6.82 10.18 1.77
N LEU A 226 -7.22 11.07 2.69
CA LEU A 226 -8.57 11.62 2.75
C LEU A 226 -9.01 12.26 1.43
N ALA A 227 -8.11 12.97 0.74
CA ALA A 227 -8.40 13.62 -0.54
C ALA A 227 -8.77 12.62 -1.65
N GLU A 228 -8.26 11.39 -1.58
CA GLU A 228 -8.53 10.33 -2.56
C GLU A 228 -9.84 9.58 -2.25
N LEU A 229 -10.24 9.44 -0.98
CA LEU A 229 -11.41 8.64 -0.56
C LEU A 229 -12.72 8.95 -1.32
N PRO A 230 -13.10 10.21 -1.61
CA PRO A 230 -14.29 10.52 -2.41
C PRO A 230 -14.30 9.83 -3.77
N ILE A 231 -13.15 9.73 -4.44
CA ILE A 231 -13.04 9.14 -5.77
C ILE A 231 -13.40 7.65 -5.71
N ILE A 232 -12.93 6.95 -4.69
CA ILE A 232 -13.24 5.54 -4.47
C ILE A 232 -14.71 5.37 -4.10
N VAL A 233 -15.27 6.21 -3.21
CA VAL A 233 -16.70 6.16 -2.85
C VAL A 233 -17.59 6.36 -4.08
N VAL A 234 -17.25 7.32 -4.95
CA VAL A 234 -17.97 7.56 -6.21
C VAL A 234 -17.87 6.34 -7.13
N LEU A 235 -16.70 5.73 -7.27
CA LEU A 235 -16.52 4.51 -8.06
C LEU A 235 -17.40 3.37 -7.52
N MET A 236 -17.40 3.13 -6.21
CA MET A 236 -18.24 2.10 -5.60
C MET A 236 -19.73 2.38 -5.83
N TYR A 237 -20.15 3.64 -5.74
CA TYR A 237 -21.53 4.03 -6.01
C TYR A 237 -21.93 3.83 -7.48
N GLN A 238 -21.04 4.12 -8.42
CA GLN A 238 -21.26 3.88 -9.84
C GLN A 238 -21.44 2.39 -10.15
N LEU A 239 -20.69 1.51 -9.48
CA LEU A 239 -20.76 0.07 -9.70
C LEU A 239 -21.91 -0.62 -8.95
N TYR A 240 -22.25 -0.17 -7.74
CA TYR A 240 -23.14 -0.90 -6.82
C TYR A 240 -24.31 -0.06 -6.29
N LYS A 241 -24.76 0.94 -7.05
CA LYS A 241 -25.78 1.92 -6.64
C LYS A 241 -26.95 1.31 -5.86
N LEU A 242 -27.57 0.24 -6.38
CA LEU A 242 -28.73 -0.38 -5.76
C LEU A 242 -28.45 -0.94 -4.35
N ASN A 243 -27.22 -1.39 -4.10
CA ASN A 243 -26.82 -2.01 -2.85
C ASN A 243 -26.37 -1.00 -1.79
N ILE A 244 -25.78 0.13 -2.21
CA ILE A 244 -25.11 1.05 -1.28
C ILE A 244 -25.70 2.46 -1.24
N HIS A 245 -26.77 2.75 -2.00
CA HIS A 245 -27.33 4.10 -2.08
C HIS A 245 -27.67 4.72 -0.72
N ASN A 246 -28.34 3.95 0.15
CA ASN A 246 -28.71 4.43 1.48
C ASN A 246 -27.46 4.80 2.30
N VAL A 247 -26.43 3.94 2.27
CA VAL A 247 -25.18 4.17 3.00
C VAL A 247 -24.46 5.42 2.48
N VAL A 248 -24.33 5.56 1.16
CA VAL A 248 -23.64 6.71 0.54
C VAL A 248 -24.41 8.02 0.76
N SER A 249 -25.75 7.99 0.84
CA SER A 249 -26.55 9.19 1.11
C SER A 249 -26.21 9.84 2.46
N GLU A 250 -25.76 9.05 3.44
CA GLU A 250 -25.34 9.55 4.76
C GLU A 250 -24.00 10.30 4.73
N PHE A 251 -23.25 10.24 3.63
CA PHE A 251 -21.97 10.96 3.49
C PHE A 251 -22.19 12.43 3.16
N VAL A 252 -23.33 12.80 2.55
CA VAL A 252 -23.65 14.17 2.15
C VAL A 252 -23.45 15.18 3.28
N PRO A 253 -24.05 15.01 4.48
CA PRO A 253 -23.84 15.94 5.59
C PRO A 253 -22.37 15.99 6.04
N LEU A 254 -21.68 14.84 6.07
CA LEU A 254 -20.28 14.75 6.49
C LEU A 254 -19.32 15.48 5.53
N ILE A 255 -19.55 15.35 4.23
CA ILE A 255 -18.81 16.06 3.19
C ILE A 255 -19.07 17.57 3.31
N MET A 256 -20.32 18.00 3.53
CA MET A 256 -20.63 19.42 3.75
C MET A 256 -19.90 19.99 4.96
N THR A 257 -19.90 19.29 6.10
CA THR A 257 -19.12 19.68 7.27
C THR A 257 -17.62 19.77 6.95
N THR A 258 -17.11 18.84 6.15
CA THR A 258 -15.70 18.83 5.72
C THR A 258 -15.34 20.01 4.82
N ILE A 259 -16.21 20.41 3.91
CA ILE A 259 -15.99 21.59 3.05
C ILE A 259 -16.01 22.88 3.87
N MET A 260 -16.85 22.95 4.90
CA MET A 260 -16.97 24.11 5.78
C MET A 260 -15.88 24.18 6.85
N LEU A 261 -15.11 23.11 7.07
CA LEU A 261 -14.00 23.10 8.00
C LEU A 261 -12.93 24.10 7.55
N GLN A 262 -12.63 25.06 8.42
CA GLN A 262 -11.56 26.03 8.22
C GLN A 262 -10.63 26.01 9.42
N VAL A 263 -9.34 26.03 9.13
CA VAL A 263 -8.29 26.26 10.12
C VAL A 263 -8.13 27.77 10.35
N SER A 264 -7.93 28.17 11.60
CA SER A 264 -7.71 29.56 12.00
C SER A 264 -6.51 30.16 11.25
N ALA A 265 -6.55 31.47 10.98
CA ALA A 265 -5.48 32.12 10.22
C ALA A 265 -4.10 32.00 10.89
N GLN A 266 -4.07 31.79 12.20
CA GLN A 266 -2.84 31.62 12.99
C GLN A 266 -2.30 30.17 12.94
N ALA A 267 -3.13 29.20 12.57
CA ALA A 267 -2.81 27.79 12.45
C ALA A 267 -2.62 27.31 10.99
N ARG A 268 -2.82 28.21 10.00
CA ARG A 268 -2.61 27.95 8.57
C ARG A 268 -1.14 27.93 8.17
#